data_AF-A0A395XG61-F1
#
_entry.id   AF-A0A395XG61-F1
#
_cell.length_a   1.000
_cell.length_b   1.000
_cell.length_c   1.000
_cell.angle_alpha   90.00
_cell.angle_beta   90.00
_cell.angle_gamma   90.00
#
_symmetry.space_group_name_H-M   'P 1'
#
loop_
_entity.id
_entity.type
_entity.pdbx_description
1 polymer ?
#
loop_
_entity_poly.entity_id
_entity_poly.type
_entity_poly.pdbx_seq_one_letter_code
_entity_poly.pdbx_strand_id
1 'polypeptide(L)'
;MSSIETVRNLHPDPRCLRLRNMWRAASTIIGEKRRYALADGAPTGSVFAWVPLTNEQLAGNVLYARITAAQDVLDKLSVEGAPVVAKQGEWIAARSTSVANRTIAVTHGPYTLCEVGVYSLEDWEKLYDAYQKGAIAYPWVAGPRDATMAGEKGPWEL
;
A
#
# COMPACT_ATOMS: atom_id res chain seq x y z
N MET A 1 14.81 13.31 -18.26
CA MET A 1 13.50 12.85 -17.75
C MET A 1 13.73 11.46 -17.20
N SER A 2 13.60 11.28 -15.89
CA SER A 2 13.70 9.96 -15.25
C SER A 2 12.51 9.11 -15.68
N SER A 3 12.70 7.82 -15.97
CA SER A 3 11.61 6.91 -16.36
C SER A 3 10.46 6.87 -15.33
N ILE A 4 10.76 7.22 -14.07
CA ILE A 4 9.84 7.30 -12.94
C ILE A 4 8.78 8.40 -13.12
N GLU A 5 9.07 9.47 -13.88
CA GLU A 5 8.13 10.59 -14.08
C GLU A 5 6.83 10.17 -14.80
N THR A 6 6.87 9.04 -15.51
CA THR A 6 5.72 8.47 -16.23
C THR A 6 4.90 7.49 -15.41
N VAL A 7 5.41 7.06 -14.25
CA VAL A 7 4.76 6.05 -13.41
C VAL A 7 3.47 6.60 -12.83
N ARG A 8 2.39 5.80 -12.91
CA ARG A 8 1.09 6.16 -12.37
C ARG A 8 0.65 5.21 -11.27
N ASN A 9 0.40 5.74 -10.08
CA ASN A 9 -0.39 5.03 -9.08
C ASN A 9 -1.87 5.07 -9.46
N LEU A 10 -2.47 3.90 -9.65
CA LEU A 10 -3.88 3.75 -10.01
C LEU A 10 -4.81 3.85 -8.79
N HIS A 11 -4.26 3.81 -7.57
CA HIS A 11 -5.05 3.93 -6.35
C HIS A 11 -5.50 5.38 -6.11
N PRO A 12 -6.81 5.66 -5.87
CA PRO A 12 -7.33 7.02 -5.72
C PRO A 12 -7.02 7.68 -4.36
N ASP A 13 -6.59 6.89 -3.36
CA ASP A 13 -6.15 7.39 -2.06
C ASP A 13 -4.81 6.73 -1.66
N PRO A 14 -3.71 7.09 -2.33
CA PRO A 14 -2.43 6.40 -2.17
C PRO A 14 -1.76 6.72 -0.82
N ARG A 15 -2.17 7.80 -0.15
CA ARG A 15 -1.67 8.22 1.17
C ARG A 15 -2.51 7.69 2.34
N CYS A 16 -3.50 6.84 2.07
CA CYS A 16 -4.31 6.19 3.10
C CYS A 16 -4.95 7.16 4.12
N LEU A 17 -5.44 8.30 3.63
CA LEU A 17 -6.09 9.31 4.46
C LEU A 17 -7.53 8.93 4.79
N ARG A 18 -8.13 8.02 4.01
CA ARG A 18 -9.51 7.56 4.19
C ARG A 18 -9.56 6.23 4.94
N LEU A 19 -10.68 6.00 5.61
CA LEU A 19 -11.00 4.72 6.24
C LEU A 19 -11.04 3.61 5.18
N ARG A 20 -10.35 2.50 5.43
CA ARG A 20 -10.47 1.29 4.63
C ARG A 20 -11.63 0.42 5.14
N ASN A 21 -12.23 -0.34 4.23
CA ASN A 21 -13.14 -1.39 4.63
C ASN A 21 -12.38 -2.45 5.44
N MET A 22 -13.08 -3.14 6.33
CA MET A 22 -12.47 -4.08 7.26
C MET A 22 -13.41 -5.22 7.63
N TRP A 23 -12.84 -6.37 7.94
CA TRP A 23 -13.55 -7.53 8.46
C TRP A 23 -13.01 -7.88 9.84
N ARG A 24 -13.88 -7.88 10.86
CA ARG A 24 -13.53 -8.20 12.26
C ARG A 24 -12.31 -7.43 12.79
N ALA A 25 -12.16 -6.19 12.33
CA ALA A 25 -11.14 -5.26 12.78
C ALA A 25 -11.78 -3.97 13.27
N ALA A 26 -10.99 -3.15 13.95
CA ALA A 26 -11.31 -1.80 14.35
C ALA A 26 -10.25 -0.84 13.81
N SER A 27 -10.61 0.45 13.68
CA SER A 27 -9.67 1.51 13.32
C SER A 27 -9.66 2.63 14.34
N THR A 28 -8.46 3.13 14.62
CA THR A 28 -8.23 4.34 15.42
C THR A 28 -7.38 5.31 14.60
N ILE A 29 -7.67 6.60 14.72
CA ILE A 29 -6.87 7.65 14.08
C ILE A 29 -5.65 7.93 14.97
N ILE A 30 -4.46 7.89 14.38
CA ILE A 30 -3.18 8.22 15.03
C ILE A 30 -2.50 9.27 14.14
N GLY A 31 -2.50 10.53 14.58
CA GLY A 31 -2.13 11.66 13.72
C GLY A 31 -3.08 11.77 12.52
N GLU A 32 -2.53 11.83 11.30
CA GLU A 32 -3.31 11.84 10.05
C GLU A 32 -3.58 10.44 9.48
N LYS A 33 -3.05 9.40 10.13
CA LYS A 33 -3.12 8.01 9.63
C LYS A 33 -4.08 7.18 10.46
N ARG A 34 -4.41 6.00 9.92
CA ARG A 34 -5.27 5.04 10.58
C ARG A 34 -4.48 3.82 11.00
N ARG A 35 -4.53 3.55 12.30
CA ARG A 35 -4.12 2.28 12.89
C ARG A 35 -5.29 1.32 12.83
N TYR A 36 -5.02 0.09 12.41
CA TYR A 36 -5.98 -1.01 12.37
C TYR A 36 -5.56 -2.09 13.37
N ALA A 37 -6.54 -2.67 14.05
CA ALA A 37 -6.35 -3.72 15.05
C ALA A 37 -7.50 -4.72 14.97
N LEU A 38 -7.36 -5.90 15.56
CA LEU A 38 -8.50 -6.80 15.74
C LEU A 38 -9.60 -6.12 16.56
N ALA A 39 -10.85 -6.41 16.23
CA ALA A 39 -11.97 -6.04 17.08
C ALA A 39 -11.97 -6.89 18.37
N ASP A 40 -12.53 -6.36 19.45
CA ASP A 40 -12.56 -7.04 20.75
C ASP A 40 -13.20 -8.44 20.62
N GLY A 41 -12.49 -9.46 21.11
CA GLY A 41 -12.91 -10.86 21.07
C GLY A 41 -12.84 -11.54 19.70
N ALA A 42 -12.35 -10.87 18.65
CA ALA A 42 -12.17 -11.49 17.34
C ALA A 42 -10.89 -12.35 17.29
N PRO A 43 -10.95 -13.61 16.82
CA PRO A 43 -9.76 -14.46 16.69
C PRO A 43 -8.93 -14.11 15.45
N THR A 44 -9.56 -13.51 14.43
CA THR A 44 -8.95 -13.13 13.14
C THR A 44 -9.67 -11.91 12.57
N GLY A 45 -8.98 -11.19 11.68
CA GLY A 45 -9.52 -10.02 10.98
C GLY A 45 -8.58 -9.51 9.91
N SER A 46 -9.10 -8.64 9.03
CA SER A 46 -8.34 -8.09 7.91
C SER A 46 -8.83 -6.72 7.48
N VAL A 47 -7.96 -6.00 6.76
CA VAL A 47 -8.24 -4.70 6.15
C VAL A 47 -8.13 -4.82 4.65
N PHE A 48 -9.13 -4.29 3.95
CA PHE A 48 -9.14 -4.17 2.50
C PHE A 48 -8.34 -2.93 2.10
N ALA A 49 -7.01 -3.06 2.04
CA ALA A 49 -6.07 -1.95 1.94
C ALA A 49 -6.19 -1.13 0.64
N TRP A 50 -6.70 -1.73 -0.44
CA TRP A 50 -6.81 -1.12 -1.77
C TRP A 50 -8.24 -0.70 -2.17
N VAL A 51 -9.17 -0.66 -1.22
CA VAL A 51 -10.51 -0.05 -1.42
C VAL A 51 -10.33 1.45 -1.69
N PRO A 52 -11.07 2.03 -2.66
CA PRO A 52 -12.33 1.53 -3.24
C PRO A 52 -12.21 0.69 -4.53
N LEU A 53 -11.01 0.30 -4.95
CA LEU A 53 -10.87 -0.51 -6.16
C LEU A 53 -11.46 -1.90 -5.95
N THR A 54 -12.16 -2.40 -6.97
CA THR A 54 -12.75 -3.75 -6.96
C THR A 54 -11.70 -4.81 -7.25
N ASN A 55 -11.98 -6.07 -6.93
CA ASN A 55 -11.05 -7.17 -7.20
C ASN A 55 -10.74 -7.31 -8.71
N GLU A 56 -11.68 -6.97 -9.58
CA GLU A 56 -11.50 -6.92 -11.04
C GLU A 56 -10.50 -5.84 -11.44
N GLN A 57 -10.56 -4.66 -10.82
CA GLN A 57 -9.61 -3.57 -11.07
C GLN A 57 -8.21 -3.86 -10.50
N LEU A 58 -8.13 -4.66 -9.43
CA LEU A 58 -6.85 -5.07 -8.85
C LEU A 58 -6.20 -6.23 -9.62
N ALA A 59 -6.98 -7.04 -10.33
CA ALA A 59 -6.46 -8.17 -11.10
C ALA A 59 -5.50 -7.68 -12.21
N GLY A 60 -4.38 -8.39 -12.38
CA GLY A 60 -3.34 -8.04 -13.34
C GLY A 60 -2.36 -6.95 -12.88
N ASN A 61 -2.53 -6.40 -11.67
CA ASN A 61 -1.69 -5.32 -11.12
C ASN A 61 -0.75 -5.80 -10.00
N VAL A 62 0.25 -4.98 -9.70
CA VAL A 62 1.08 -5.09 -8.49
C VAL A 62 0.50 -4.19 -7.42
N LEU A 63 0.31 -4.77 -6.24
CA LEU A 63 -0.26 -4.13 -5.07
C LEU A 63 0.86 -3.80 -4.10
N TYR A 64 1.08 -2.52 -3.86
CA TYR A 64 2.05 -2.03 -2.88
C TYR A 64 1.35 -1.57 -1.61
N ALA A 65 1.97 -1.82 -0.46
CA ALA A 65 1.60 -1.20 0.82
C ALA A 65 2.85 -0.89 1.66
N ARG A 66 2.86 0.29 2.28
CA ARG A 66 3.78 0.65 3.37
C ARG A 66 3.01 0.71 4.67
N ILE A 67 3.50 0.03 5.70
CA ILE A 67 2.90 -0.05 7.01
C ILE A 67 3.93 0.20 8.11
N THR A 68 3.49 0.84 9.18
CA THR A 68 4.27 0.94 10.42
C THR A 68 3.66 -0.01 11.45
N ALA A 69 4.47 -0.92 11.99
CA ALA A 69 4.06 -1.92 12.98
C ALA A 69 5.27 -2.39 13.80
N ALA A 70 5.03 -3.22 14.82
CA ALA A 70 6.11 -3.94 15.49
C ALA A 70 6.76 -4.96 14.53
N GLN A 71 8.04 -5.27 14.73
CA GLN A 71 8.82 -6.10 13.81
C GLN A 71 8.19 -7.49 13.60
N ASP A 72 7.63 -8.09 14.64
CA ASP A 72 6.98 -9.40 14.58
C ASP A 72 5.69 -9.42 13.74
N VAL A 73 5.04 -8.25 13.59
CA VAL A 73 3.91 -8.03 12.68
C VAL A 73 4.44 -7.87 11.25
N LEU A 74 5.50 -7.07 11.07
CA LEU A 74 6.14 -6.86 9.76
C LEU A 74 6.66 -8.18 9.19
N ASP A 75 7.26 -9.04 10.00
CA ASP A 75 7.79 -10.34 9.57
C ASP A 75 6.69 -11.24 8.99
N LYS A 76 5.48 -11.16 9.55
CA LYS A 76 4.29 -11.94 9.13
C LYS A 76 3.43 -11.24 8.08
N LEU A 77 3.85 -10.05 7.62
CA LEU A 77 3.12 -9.29 6.61
C LEU A 77 3.00 -10.09 5.31
N SER A 78 1.75 -10.24 4.85
CA SER A 78 1.36 -10.90 3.62
C SER A 78 0.11 -10.22 3.03
N VAL A 79 -0.19 -10.51 1.76
CA VAL A 79 -1.41 -10.06 1.10
C VAL A 79 -2.22 -11.30 0.74
N GLU A 80 -3.44 -11.37 1.25
CA GLU A 80 -4.33 -12.49 0.99
C GLU A 80 -4.56 -12.67 -0.52
N GLY A 81 -4.41 -13.91 -1.00
CA GLY A 81 -4.67 -14.28 -2.39
C GLY A 81 -3.73 -13.64 -3.43
N ALA A 82 -2.64 -12.98 -3.02
CA ALA A 82 -1.65 -12.42 -3.91
C ALA A 82 -0.22 -12.81 -3.46
N PRO A 83 0.56 -13.55 -4.28
CA PRO A 83 1.93 -13.87 -3.94
C PRO A 83 2.79 -12.61 -3.80
N VAL A 84 3.61 -12.59 -2.76
CA VAL A 84 4.57 -11.52 -2.50
C VAL A 84 5.67 -11.56 -3.56
N VAL A 85 5.93 -10.43 -4.20
CA VAL A 85 6.99 -10.29 -5.22
C VAL A 85 8.20 -9.54 -4.69
N ALA A 86 8.01 -8.65 -3.71
CA ALA A 86 9.09 -8.00 -3.00
C ALA A 86 8.60 -7.53 -1.63
N LYS A 87 9.51 -7.49 -0.65
CA LYS A 87 9.23 -7.03 0.71
C LYS A 87 10.53 -6.57 1.35
N GLN A 88 10.52 -5.41 1.98
CA GLN A 88 11.66 -4.93 2.75
C GLN A 88 11.23 -3.96 3.85
N GLY A 89 11.61 -4.27 5.09
CA GLY A 89 11.26 -3.46 6.26
C GLY A 89 9.75 -3.22 6.35
N GLU A 90 9.36 -1.96 6.23
CA GLU A 90 7.99 -1.46 6.40
C GLU A 90 7.10 -1.62 5.16
N TRP A 91 7.59 -2.14 4.03
CA TRP A 91 6.79 -2.24 2.82
C TRP A 91 6.75 -3.64 2.20
N ILE A 92 5.66 -3.89 1.49
CA ILE A 92 5.38 -5.12 0.76
C ILE A 92 4.79 -4.81 -0.62
N ALA A 93 5.14 -5.62 -1.60
CA ALA A 93 4.52 -5.66 -2.90
C ALA A 93 4.07 -7.09 -3.23
N ALA A 94 2.85 -7.23 -3.71
CA ALA A 94 2.24 -8.51 -4.06
C ALA A 94 1.60 -8.46 -5.45
N ARG A 95 1.68 -9.58 -6.18
CA ARG A 95 1.09 -9.69 -7.52
C ARG A 95 -0.35 -10.18 -7.41
N SER A 96 -1.31 -9.36 -7.85
CA SER A 96 -2.70 -9.78 -7.95
C SER A 96 -2.95 -10.41 -9.32
N THR A 97 -2.83 -11.74 -9.44
CA THR A 97 -2.88 -12.43 -10.75
C THR A 97 -4.30 -12.70 -11.25
N SER A 98 -5.28 -12.74 -10.35
CA SER A 98 -6.68 -13.08 -10.64
C SER A 98 -7.67 -12.23 -9.85
N VAL A 99 -8.96 -12.36 -10.16
CA VAL A 99 -10.05 -11.73 -9.39
C VAL A 99 -10.26 -12.51 -8.08
N ALA A 100 -9.77 -11.96 -6.99
CA ALA A 100 -10.02 -12.46 -5.63
C ALA A 100 -9.76 -11.36 -4.60
N ASN A 101 -10.23 -11.58 -3.36
CA ASN A 101 -10.04 -10.62 -2.27
C ASN A 101 -8.56 -10.37 -1.99
N ARG A 102 -8.21 -9.12 -1.73
CA ARG A 102 -6.86 -8.66 -1.41
C ARG A 102 -6.91 -7.89 -0.11
N THR A 103 -6.54 -8.57 0.96
CA THR A 103 -6.56 -7.99 2.31
C THR A 103 -5.20 -8.15 2.98
N ILE A 104 -4.95 -7.29 3.96
CA ILE A 104 -3.83 -7.44 4.89
C ILE A 104 -4.43 -7.85 6.23
N ALA A 105 -3.94 -8.96 6.79
CA ALA A 105 -4.43 -9.48 8.06
C ALA A 105 -3.98 -8.57 9.23
N VAL A 106 -4.90 -8.30 10.17
CA VAL A 106 -4.57 -7.67 11.46
C VAL A 106 -4.38 -8.71 12.58
N THR A 107 -4.52 -10.00 12.26
CA THR A 107 -4.45 -11.12 13.20
C THR A 107 -3.12 -11.20 13.95
N HIS A 108 -2.02 -10.76 13.34
CA HIS A 108 -0.69 -10.82 13.93
C HIS A 108 -0.37 -9.65 14.84
N GLY A 109 -1.21 -8.62 14.84
CA GLY A 109 -1.02 -7.42 15.62
C GLY A 109 -1.49 -6.18 14.86
N PRO A 110 -1.61 -5.05 15.57
CA PRO A 110 -2.06 -3.81 14.96
C PRO A 110 -0.98 -3.19 14.09
N TYR A 111 -1.38 -2.52 13.02
CA TYR A 111 -0.49 -1.75 12.16
C TYR A 111 -1.14 -0.45 11.68
N THR A 112 -0.32 0.53 11.35
CA THR A 112 -0.74 1.77 10.70
C THR A 112 -0.50 1.65 9.20
N LEU A 113 -1.54 1.87 8.40
CA LEU A 113 -1.41 1.89 6.94
C LEU A 113 -0.95 3.28 6.51
N CYS A 114 0.29 3.38 6.02
CA CYS A 114 0.93 4.65 5.68
C CYS A 114 0.62 5.04 4.24
N GLU A 115 0.89 4.13 3.31
CA GLU A 115 0.77 4.34 1.87
C GLU A 115 0.33 3.04 1.17
N VAL A 116 -0.36 3.17 0.05
CA VAL A 116 -0.67 2.07 -0.86
C VAL A 116 -0.45 2.48 -2.30
N GLY A 117 -0.20 1.48 -3.14
CA GLY A 117 -0.15 1.65 -4.58
C GLY A 117 -0.77 0.50 -5.33
N VAL A 118 -1.29 0.82 -6.51
CA VAL A 118 -1.70 -0.15 -7.52
C VAL A 118 -1.01 0.25 -8.82
N TYR A 119 -0.18 -0.64 -9.34
CA TYR A 119 0.67 -0.38 -10.48
C TYR A 119 0.47 -1.44 -11.55
N SER A 120 0.57 -1.03 -12.82
CA SER A 120 0.83 -2.00 -13.89
C SER A 120 2.17 -2.70 -13.64
N LEU A 121 2.43 -3.81 -14.33
CA LEU A 121 3.74 -4.47 -14.25
C LEU A 121 4.88 -3.53 -14.65
N GLU A 122 4.71 -2.85 -15.77
CA GLU A 122 5.72 -1.95 -16.33
C GLU A 122 6.04 -0.79 -15.36
N ASP A 123 5.02 -0.19 -14.75
CA ASP A 123 5.19 0.90 -13.79
C ASP A 123 5.83 0.43 -12.49
N TRP A 124 5.49 -0.79 -12.05
CA TRP A 124 6.14 -1.41 -10.90
C TRP A 124 7.63 -1.66 -11.15
N GLU A 125 8.00 -2.20 -12.32
CA GLU A 125 9.40 -2.46 -12.67
C GLU A 125 10.23 -1.17 -12.65
N LYS A 126 9.70 -0.08 -13.22
CA LYS A 126 10.35 1.24 -13.16
C LYS A 126 10.58 1.72 -11.71
N LEU A 127 9.58 1.54 -10.83
CA LEU A 127 9.70 1.92 -9.42
C LEU A 127 10.69 1.07 -8.66
N TYR A 128 10.64 -0.23 -8.88
CA TYR A 128 11.50 -1.17 -8.20
C TYR A 128 12.96 -0.96 -8.62
N ASP A 129 13.22 -0.73 -9.91
CA ASP A 129 14.54 -0.34 -10.42
C ASP A 129 15.08 0.94 -9.77
N ALA A 130 14.22 1.96 -9.63
CA ALA A 130 14.59 3.21 -9.00
C ALA A 130 14.95 3.04 -7.52
N TYR A 131 14.16 2.23 -6.81
CA TYR A 131 14.40 1.86 -5.43
C TYR A 131 15.73 1.09 -5.29
N GLN A 132 15.97 0.09 -6.15
CA GLN A 132 17.21 -0.69 -6.13
C GLN A 132 18.46 0.16 -6.41
N LYS A 133 18.33 1.22 -7.22
CA LYS A 133 19.39 2.20 -7.48
C LYS A 133 19.54 3.24 -6.35
N GLY A 134 18.71 3.20 -5.32
CA GLY A 134 18.71 4.16 -4.22
C GLY A 134 18.18 5.54 -4.59
N ALA A 135 17.51 5.69 -5.75
CA ALA A 135 16.97 6.97 -6.20
C ALA A 135 15.71 7.39 -5.41
N ILE A 136 14.99 6.42 -4.84
CA ILE A 136 13.83 6.64 -3.98
C ILE A 136 13.91 5.72 -2.76
N ALA A 137 13.40 6.17 -1.62
CA ALA A 137 13.45 5.41 -0.36
C ALA A 137 12.51 4.19 -0.35
N TYR A 138 11.40 4.26 -1.09
CA TYR A 138 10.44 3.19 -1.23
C TYR A 138 9.93 3.13 -2.68
N PRO A 139 9.59 1.94 -3.22
CA PRO A 139 9.07 1.79 -4.58
C PRO A 139 7.59 2.21 -4.65
N TRP A 140 7.31 3.48 -4.39
CA TRP A 140 5.96 4.05 -4.30
C TRP A 140 5.93 5.45 -4.89
N VAL A 141 4.87 5.76 -5.62
CA VAL A 141 4.48 7.12 -6.03
C VAL A 141 3.06 7.40 -5.55
N ALA A 142 2.76 8.66 -5.21
CA ALA A 142 1.36 9.08 -5.07
C ALA A 142 0.66 9.25 -6.43
N GLY A 143 1.40 9.49 -7.51
CA GLY A 143 0.88 9.90 -8.82
C GLY A 143 1.07 11.41 -9.07
N PRO A 144 0.72 11.91 -10.26
CA PRO A 144 0.88 13.32 -10.61
C PRO A 144 0.10 14.22 -9.65
N ARG A 145 0.74 15.31 -9.22
CA ARG A 145 0.06 16.46 -8.59
C ARG A 145 -0.83 17.11 -9.63
N ASP A 146 -2.07 17.42 -9.28
CA ASP A 146 -2.85 18.35 -10.09
C ASP A 146 -2.04 19.63 -10.32
N ALA A 147 -2.04 20.11 -11.57
CA ALA A 147 -1.22 21.22 -12.07
C ALA A 147 -1.52 22.59 -11.41
N THR A 148 -2.35 22.64 -10.36
CA THR A 148 -2.78 23.84 -9.65
C THR A 148 -1.97 24.15 -8.39
N MET A 149 -1.05 23.28 -7.97
CA MET A 149 -0.16 23.50 -6.81
C MET A 149 1.33 23.52 -7.19
N ALA A 150 1.65 24.19 -8.29
CA ALA A 150 3.04 24.46 -8.70
C ALA A 150 3.67 25.49 -7.74
N GLY A 151 4.50 25.03 -6.80
CA GLY A 151 5.25 25.91 -5.90
C GLY A 151 5.63 25.32 -4.54
N GLU A 152 5.00 24.22 -4.12
CA GLU A 152 5.36 23.54 -2.87
C GLU A 152 6.27 22.33 -3.13
N LYS A 153 7.24 22.07 -2.25
CA LYS A 153 8.15 20.90 -2.30
C LYS A 153 7.40 19.59 -2.50
N GLY A 154 7.91 18.70 -3.37
CA GLY A 154 7.27 17.51 -3.95
C GLY A 154 6.70 16.49 -2.96
N PRO A 155 5.76 15.60 -3.36
CA PRO A 155 5.40 14.41 -2.57
C PRO A 155 6.52 13.35 -2.49
N TRP A 156 7.72 13.74 -2.94
CA TRP A 156 8.97 13.00 -3.01
C TRP A 156 10.01 13.51 -2.02
N GLU A 157 9.69 14.58 -1.31
CA GLU A 157 10.58 15.20 -0.34
C GLU A 157 9.90 15.08 1.01
N LEU A 158 10.59 14.40 1.94
CA LEU A 158 10.35 14.57 3.38
C LEU A 158 10.44 16.06 3.75
#